data_AF-A0A4S4BXR2-F1
#
_entry.id   AF-A0A4S4BXR2-F1
#
_cell.length_a   1.000
_cell.length_b   1.000
_cell.length_c   1.000
_cell.angle_alpha   90.00
_cell.angle_beta   90.00
_cell.angle_gamma   90.00
#
_symmetry.space_group_name_H-M   'P 1'
#
loop_
_entity.id
_entity.type
_entity.pdbx_description
1 polymer ?
#
loop_
_entity_poly.entity_id
_entity_poly.type
_entity_poly.pdbx_seq_one_letter_code
_entity_poly.pdbx_strand_id
1 'polypeptide(L)'
;MPYALRHSVNGELLAGMQTNAHGLPFYGLLLWDEEPGEEKRFDALMGSGRFRALSPEAIVKERHAAEWEQVRDLGRWKFTLLSEQEAKLGNVKLRNDPSLRAYLQDGQVTARPEG
;
A
#
# COMPACT_ATOMS: atom_id res chain seq x y z
N MET A 1 5.18 -10.39 14.72
CA MET A 1 5.44 -9.05 14.13
C MET A 1 5.30 -9.19 12.63
N PRO A 2 4.26 -8.63 12.01
CA PRO A 2 4.02 -8.79 10.58
C PRO A 2 4.88 -7.84 9.74
N TYR A 3 5.20 -8.27 8.53
CA TYR A 3 5.72 -7.41 7.46
C TYR A 3 4.58 -6.62 6.82
N ALA A 4 4.87 -5.39 6.43
CA ALA A 4 4.02 -4.53 5.63
C ALA A 4 4.85 -3.88 4.52
N LEU A 5 4.18 -3.28 3.54
CA LEU A 5 4.82 -2.41 2.57
C LEU A 5 4.71 -0.95 3.02
N ARG A 6 5.85 -0.27 3.13
CA ARG A 6 5.94 1.15 3.45
C ARG A 6 6.59 1.92 2.31
N HIS A 7 5.98 3.04 1.93
CA HIS A 7 6.54 3.95 0.97
C HIS A 7 7.66 4.77 1.61
N SER A 8 8.86 4.72 1.03
CA SER A 8 10.07 5.27 1.64
C SER A 8 10.10 6.78 1.78
N VAL A 9 9.33 7.51 0.97
CA VAL A 9 9.36 8.98 0.93
C VAL A 9 8.35 9.61 1.88
N ASN A 10 7.10 9.12 1.90
CA ASN A 10 6.02 9.71 2.68
C ASN A 10 5.62 8.85 3.89
N GLY A 11 6.20 7.66 4.05
CA GLY A 11 5.90 6.74 5.16
C GLY A 11 4.55 6.05 5.07
N GLU A 12 3.86 6.10 3.93
CA GLU A 12 2.57 5.45 3.75
C GLU A 12 2.68 3.93 3.87
N LEU A 13 1.71 3.30 4.54
CA LEU A 13 1.58 1.85 4.63
C LEU A 13 0.56 1.37 3.61
N LEU A 14 0.88 0.31 2.87
CA LEU A 14 0.02 -0.18 1.81
C LEU A 14 -1.23 -0.83 2.42
N ALA A 15 -2.39 -0.33 2.00
CA ALA A 15 -3.69 -0.86 2.37
C ALA A 15 -4.48 -1.21 1.10
N GLY A 16 -5.39 -2.16 1.23
CA GLY A 16 -6.20 -2.65 0.13
C GLY A 16 -7.43 -3.40 0.60
N MET A 17 -8.35 -3.66 -0.33
CA MET A 17 -9.47 -4.56 -0.12
C MET A 17 -8.97 -6.00 -0.04
N GLN A 18 -9.39 -6.71 1.00
CA GLN A 18 -9.00 -8.08 1.32
C GLN A 18 -10.23 -8.87 1.77
N THR A 19 -10.12 -10.19 1.78
CA THR A 19 -11.17 -11.07 2.30
C THR A 19 -10.66 -11.73 3.57
N ASN A 20 -11.39 -11.60 4.67
CA ASN A 20 -11.00 -12.23 5.93
C ASN A 20 -11.29 -13.74 5.94
N ALA A 21 -10.90 -14.43 7.03
CA ALA A 21 -11.11 -15.87 7.19
C ALA A 21 -12.60 -16.31 7.16
N HIS A 22 -13.54 -15.37 7.31
CA HIS A 22 -14.98 -15.61 7.25
C HIS A 22 -15.58 -15.32 5.87
N GLY A 23 -14.76 -14.99 4.88
CA GLY A 23 -15.24 -14.64 3.53
C GLY A 23 -15.82 -13.23 3.41
N LEU A 24 -15.64 -12.37 4.41
CA LEU A 24 -16.15 -11.00 4.39
C LEU A 24 -15.08 -10.04 3.86
N PRO A 25 -15.44 -9.14 2.92
CA PRO A 25 -14.52 -8.13 2.43
C PRO A 25 -14.24 -7.10 3.53
N PHE A 26 -12.98 -6.68 3.64
CA PHE A 26 -12.56 -5.59 4.50
C PHE A 26 -11.41 -4.80 3.85
N TYR A 27 -11.30 -3.54 4.22
CA TYR A 27 -10.22 -2.64 3.86
C TYR A 27 -9.25 -2.49 5.02
N GLY A 28 -7.98 -2.79 4.78
CA GLY A 28 -6.95 -2.76 5.82
C GLY A 28 -5.54 -2.84 5.24
N LEU A 29 -4.55 -2.75 6.13
CA LEU A 29 -3.15 -2.97 5.80
C LEU A 29 -2.94 -4.35 5.19
N LEU A 30 -2.10 -4.41 4.15
CA LEU A 30 -1.60 -5.66 3.59
C LEU A 30 -0.43 -6.13 4.46
N LEU A 31 -0.62 -7.27 5.13
CA LEU A 31 0.29 -7.81 6.14
C LEU A 31 0.71 -9.23 5.78
N TRP A 32 1.96 -9.58 6.08
CA TRP A 32 2.52 -10.92 5.91
C TRP A 32 3.22 -11.37 7.20
N ASP A 33 3.10 -12.65 7.56
CA ASP A 33 3.79 -13.19 8.73
C ASP A 33 5.31 -13.36 8.51
N GLU A 34 5.72 -13.53 7.25
CA GLU A 34 7.09 -13.66 6.80
C GLU A 34 7.40 -12.63 5.72
N GLU A 35 8.68 -12.28 5.53
CA GLU A 35 9.06 -11.32 4.48
C GLU A 35 8.69 -11.91 3.12
N PRO A 36 7.76 -11.29 2.37
CA PRO A 36 7.34 -11.86 1.11
C PRO A 36 8.36 -11.51 0.02
N GLY A 37 8.41 -12.31 -1.05
CA GLY A 37 9.29 -12.02 -2.19
C GLY A 37 8.81 -10.83 -3.03
N GLU A 38 9.66 -10.43 -3.99
CA GLU A 38 9.37 -9.32 -4.92
C GLU A 38 8.08 -9.53 -5.74
N GLU A 39 7.75 -10.77 -6.09
CA GLU A 39 6.52 -11.11 -6.81
C GLU A 39 5.28 -10.73 -6.00
N LYS A 40 5.20 -11.18 -4.75
CA LYS A 40 4.11 -10.83 -3.82
C LYS A 40 4.05 -9.33 -3.53
N ARG A 41 5.20 -8.64 -3.48
CA ARG A 41 5.23 -7.17 -3.40
C ARG A 41 4.53 -6.54 -4.58
N PHE A 42 4.87 -6.99 -5.79
CA PHE A 42 4.31 -6.46 -7.02
C PHE A 42 2.80 -6.73 -7.09
N ASP A 43 2.37 -7.95 -6.82
CA ASP A 43 0.95 -8.33 -6.79
C ASP A 43 0.15 -7.48 -5.79
N ALA A 44 0.70 -7.26 -4.60
CA ALA A 44 0.07 -6.43 -3.58
C ALA A 44 -0.08 -4.96 -4.02
N LEU A 45 0.97 -4.40 -4.65
CA LEU A 45 0.93 -3.03 -5.18
C LEU A 45 -0.13 -2.91 -6.28
N MET A 46 -0.16 -3.84 -7.23
CA MET A 46 -1.15 -3.83 -8.32
C MET A 46 -2.58 -4.09 -7.82
N GLY A 47 -2.75 -5.01 -6.86
CA GLY A 47 -4.04 -5.37 -6.26
C GLY A 47 -4.59 -4.33 -5.26
N SER A 48 -3.76 -3.43 -4.74
CA SER A 48 -4.18 -2.40 -3.78
C SER A 48 -5.15 -1.36 -4.35
N GLY A 49 -5.27 -1.27 -5.68
CA GLY A 49 -6.02 -0.21 -6.36
C GLY A 49 -5.26 1.13 -6.43
N ARG A 50 -4.02 1.19 -5.94
CA ARG A 50 -3.17 2.39 -5.95
C ARG A 50 -2.57 2.69 -7.32
N PHE A 51 -2.10 1.66 -8.01
CA PHE A 51 -1.48 1.80 -9.32
C PHE A 51 -2.50 1.46 -10.39
N ARG A 52 -2.83 2.43 -11.25
CA ARG A 52 -3.62 2.18 -12.45
C ARG A 52 -2.71 1.96 -13.65
N ALA A 53 -3.01 0.94 -14.44
CA ALA A 53 -2.45 0.82 -15.78
C ALA A 53 -2.82 2.10 -16.58
N LEU A 54 -1.82 2.73 -17.18
CA LEU A 54 -2.05 3.87 -18.07
C LEU A 54 -2.86 3.38 -19.28
N SER A 55 -3.98 4.04 -19.58
CA SER A 55 -4.78 3.71 -20.76
C SER A 55 -3.94 3.88 -22.03
N PRO A 56 -4.09 2.99 -23.03
CA PRO A 56 -3.31 3.04 -24.27
C PRO A 56 -3.56 4.30 -25.12
N GLU A 57 -4.58 5.08 -24.79
CA GLU A 57 -5.00 6.31 -25.48
C GLU A 57 -4.22 7.58 -25.06
N ALA A 58 -3.34 7.49 -24.06
CA ALA A 58 -2.53 8.62 -23.60
C ALA A 58 -1.45 9.05 -24.63
N ILE A 59 -1.23 10.36 -24.77
CA ILE A 59 -0.27 10.95 -25.72
C ILE A 59 1.13 10.35 -25.52
N VAL A 60 1.71 9.77 -26.59
CA VAL A 60 2.95 8.97 -26.60
C VAL A 60 4.15 9.64 -25.91
N LYS A 61 4.24 10.98 -25.94
CA LYS A 61 5.36 11.74 -25.37
C LYS A 61 5.27 11.90 -23.85
N GLU A 62 4.07 12.03 -23.30
CA GLU A 62 3.82 12.06 -21.85
C GLU A 62 3.78 10.65 -21.25
N ARG A 63 3.44 9.66 -22.08
CA ARG A 63 3.41 8.24 -21.70
C ARG A 63 4.74 7.74 -21.15
N HIS A 64 5.86 7.97 -21.85
CA HIS A 64 7.15 7.49 -21.38
C HIS A 64 7.53 8.11 -20.02
N ALA A 65 7.37 9.42 -19.84
CA ALA A 65 7.68 10.07 -18.57
C ALA A 65 6.79 9.57 -17.42
N ALA A 66 5.49 9.39 -17.66
CA ALA A 66 4.54 8.85 -16.70
C ALA A 66 4.83 7.38 -16.35
N GLU A 67 5.19 6.55 -17.33
CA GLU A 67 5.60 5.16 -17.13
C GLU A 67 6.86 5.08 -16.26
N TRP A 68 7.88 5.89 -16.55
CA TRP A 68 9.09 5.95 -15.73
C TRP A 68 8.82 6.43 -14.30
N GLU A 69 7.92 7.40 -14.12
CA GLU A 69 7.53 7.87 -12.79
C GLU A 69 6.82 6.77 -11.98
N GLN A 70 5.89 6.03 -12.60
CA GLN A 70 5.24 4.89 -11.94
C GLN A 70 6.23 3.80 -11.55
N VAL A 71 7.16 3.43 -12.44
CA VAL A 71 8.21 2.44 -12.12
C VAL A 71 9.07 2.91 -10.96
N ARG A 72 9.42 4.20 -10.92
CA ARG A 72 10.17 4.78 -9.80
C ARG A 72 9.35 4.76 -8.51
N ASP A 73 8.06 5.05 -8.57
CA ASP A 73 7.19 5.04 -7.40
C ASP A 73 7.00 3.62 -6.84
N LEU A 74 6.77 2.62 -7.70
CA LEU A 74 6.78 1.20 -7.32
C LEU A 74 8.08 0.81 -6.58
N GLY A 75 9.22 1.34 -7.03
CA GLY A 75 10.52 1.14 -6.40
C GLY A 75 10.66 1.71 -4.99
N ARG A 76 9.82 2.68 -4.59
CA ARG A 76 9.83 3.33 -3.27
C ARG A 76 9.07 2.53 -2.21
N TRP A 77 8.27 1.54 -2.60
CA TRP A 77 7.60 0.65 -1.66
C TRP A 77 8.56 -0.44 -1.19
N LYS A 78 8.87 -0.44 0.11
CA LYS A 78 9.82 -1.36 0.74
C LYS A 78 9.15 -2.15 1.86
N PHE A 79 9.64 -3.36 2.10
CA PHE A 79 9.21 -4.12 3.27
C PHE A 79 9.63 -3.42 4.54
N THR A 80 8.76 -3.45 5.53
CA THR A 80 9.03 -2.96 6.87
C THR A 80 8.37 -3.90 7.87
N LEU A 81 9.07 -4.19 8.95
CA LEU A 81 8.50 -4.96 10.05
C LEU A 81 7.69 -4.00 10.93
N LEU A 82 6.43 -4.36 11.19
CA LEU A 82 5.60 -3.63 12.14
C LEU A 82 5.55 -4.40 13.46
N SER A 83 5.53 -3.66 14.56
CA SER A 83 5.03 -4.22 15.81
C SER A 83 3.55 -4.60 15.67
N GLU A 84 3.10 -5.54 16.50
CA GLU A 84 1.68 -5.92 16.53
C GLU A 84 0.77 -4.72 16.85
N GLN A 85 1.26 -3.80 17.69
CA GLN A 85 0.55 -2.58 18.04
C GLN A 85 0.39 -1.65 16.84
N GLU A 86 1.43 -1.43 16.05
CA GLU A 86 1.37 -0.58 14.85
C GLU A 86 0.44 -1.16 13.80
N ALA A 87 0.54 -2.48 13.53
CA ALA A 87 -0.34 -3.16 12.58
C ALA A 87 -1.81 -3.06 12.97
N LYS A 88 -2.12 -3.31 14.25
CA LYS A 88 -3.49 -3.19 14.79
C LYS A 88 -3.97 -1.74 14.74
N LEU A 89 -3.14 -0.78 15.15
CA LEU A 89 -3.49 0.64 15.14
C LEU A 89 -3.75 1.15 13.73
N GLY A 90 -2.97 0.71 12.74
CA GLY A 90 -3.19 1.04 11.33
C GLY A 90 -4.58 0.64 10.86
N ASN A 91 -4.99 -0.61 11.08
CA ASN A 91 -6.33 -1.09 10.72
C ASN A 91 -7.44 -0.34 11.48
N VAL A 92 -7.24 -0.05 12.77
CA VAL A 92 -8.18 0.77 13.56
C VAL A 92 -8.33 2.17 12.97
N LYS A 93 -7.23 2.80 12.55
CA LYS A 93 -7.22 4.14 11.96
C LYS A 93 -7.83 4.17 10.56
N LEU A 94 -7.68 3.10 9.79
CA LEU A 94 -8.32 2.92 8.47
C LEU A 94 -9.84 2.74 8.56
N ARG A 95 -10.37 2.23 9.68
CA ARG A 95 -11.82 2.13 9.94
C ARG A 95 -12.61 1.39 8.85
N ASN A 96 -11.97 0.47 8.13
CA ASN A 96 -12.58 -0.21 6.98
C ASN A 96 -13.05 0.77 5.87
N ASP A 97 -12.42 1.94 5.76
CA ASP A 97 -12.78 3.01 4.84
C ASP A 97 -11.73 3.16 3.72
N PRO A 98 -12.05 2.76 2.46
CA PRO A 98 -11.13 2.86 1.33
C PRO A 98 -10.72 4.29 0.94
N SER A 99 -11.39 5.31 1.48
CA SER A 99 -10.99 6.71 1.27
C SER A 99 -9.81 7.14 2.16
N LEU A 100 -9.47 6.34 3.18
CA LEU A 100 -8.38 6.62 4.10
C LEU A 100 -7.10 5.88 3.72
N ARG A 101 -5.97 6.53 3.96
CA ARG A 101 -4.63 5.99 3.81
C ARG A 101 -3.91 6.00 5.15
N ALA A 102 -3.16 4.94 5.44
CA ALA A 102 -2.40 4.83 6.68
C ALA A 102 -0.94 5.28 6.49
N TYR A 103 -0.37 5.98 7.46
CA TYR A 103 1.00 6.48 7.42
C TYR A 103 1.72 6.13 8.71
N LEU A 104 2.96 5.63 8.59
CA LEU A 104 3.91 5.44 9.68
C LEU A 104 5.07 6.44 9.53
N GLN A 105 5.06 7.44 10.40
CA GLN A 105 6.03 8.54 10.41
C GLN A 105 6.48 8.75 11.86
N ASP A 106 7.79 8.83 12.11
CA ASP A 106 8.35 9.07 13.45
C ASP A 106 7.80 8.12 14.54
N GLY A 107 7.54 6.85 14.18
CA GLY A 107 6.98 5.84 15.08
C GLY A 107 5.47 6.01 15.39
N GLN A 108 4.79 6.95 14.72
CA GLN A 108 3.37 7.21 14.90
C GLN A 108 2.56 6.74 13.69
N VAL A 109 1.49 5.99 13.97
CA VAL A 109 0.51 5.58 12.95
C VAL A 109 -0.64 6.57 12.90
N THR A 110 -0.85 7.16 11.72
CA THR A 110 -1.97 8.07 11.42
C THR A 110 -2.74 7.58 10.21
N ALA A 111 -4.00 8.00 10.05
CA ALA A 111 -4.73 7.82 8.81
C ALA A 111 -5.43 9.11 8.39
N ARG A 112 -5.41 9.37 7.09
CA ARG A 112 -6.01 10.56 6.46
C ARG A 112 -6.37 10.27 5.00
N PRO A 113 -7.30 11.01 4.39
CA PRO A 113 -7.55 10.92 2.96
C PRO A 113 -6.31 11.19 2.12
N GLU A 114 -6.31 10.70 0.88
CA GLU A 114 -5.39 11.20 -0.14
C GLU A 114 -5.61 12.71 -0.33
N GLY A 115 -4.52 13.48 -0.25
CA GLY A 115 -4.53 14.92 -0.49
C GLY A 115 -4.42 15.28 -1.96
#